data_AF-A0A8T1FN54-F1
#
_entry.id   AF-A0A8T1FN54-F1
#
_cell.length_a   1.000
_cell.length_b   1.000
_cell.length_c   1.000
_cell.angle_alpha   90.00
_cell.angle_beta   90.00
_cell.angle_gamma   90.00
#
_symmetry.space_group_name_H-M   'P 1'
#
loop_
_entity.id
_entity.type
_entity.pdbx_description
1 polymer ?
#
loop_
_entity_poly.entity_id
_entity_poly.type
_entity_poly.pdbx_seq_one_letter_code
_entity_poly.pdbx_strand_id
1 'polypeptide(L)'
;MEGVTRLVEAAIGDELLDEFGLMLDGWSDASEHYVAVFAWYEPDGVAKTGLLSMAPIINEPEEDLSARTHRDVLAGMLEHDFRKQASRDHDASSIGRLRKPSS
;
A
#
# COMPACT_ATOMS: atom_id res chain seq x y z
N MET A 1 3.74 -19.55 9.21
CA MET A 1 3.97 -18.50 8.20
C MET A 1 3.61 -17.12 8.74
N GLU A 2 2.45 -16.91 9.37
CA GLU A 2 2.03 -15.60 9.90
C GLU A 2 3.05 -14.88 10.81
N GLY A 3 3.78 -15.62 11.66
CA GLY A 3 4.81 -15.03 12.50
C GLY A 3 5.99 -14.44 11.72
N VAL A 4 6.37 -15.06 10.59
CA VAL A 4 7.43 -14.54 9.71
C VAL A 4 6.91 -13.35 8.91
N THR A 5 5.67 -13.43 8.40
CA THR A 5 5.03 -12.32 7.70
C THR A 5 4.99 -11.06 8.56
N ARG A 6 4.54 -11.15 9.81
CA ARG A 6 4.49 -10.00 10.73
C ARG A 6 5.87 -9.41 11.04
N LEU A 7 6.90 -10.25 11.14
CA LEU A 7 8.27 -9.76 11.37
C LEU A 7 8.81 -9.02 10.13
N VAL A 8 8.48 -9.50 8.93
CA VAL A 8 8.84 -8.83 7.68
C VAL A 8 8.08 -7.51 7.53
N GLU A 9 6.78 -7.48 7.82
CA GLU A 9 5.97 -6.25 7.82
C GLU A 9 6.52 -5.21 8.80
N ALA A 10 6.86 -5.61 10.03
CA ALA A 10 7.45 -4.72 11.02
C ALA A 10 8.82 -4.19 10.57
N ALA A 11 9.69 -5.06 10.04
CA ALA A 11 11.00 -4.64 9.55
C ALA A 11 10.91 -3.66 8.37
N ILE A 12 9.97 -3.88 7.44
CA ILE A 12 9.71 -2.95 6.34
C ILE A 12 9.14 -1.63 6.87
N GLY A 13 8.23 -1.68 7.85
CA GLY A 13 7.66 -0.50 8.47
C GLY A 13 8.67 0.35 9.25
N ASP A 14 9.61 -0.28 9.94
CA ASP A 14 10.69 0.41 10.66
C ASP A 14 11.72 1.05 9.70
N GLU A 15 11.85 0.53 8.48
CA GLU A 15 12.81 1.01 7.47
C GLU A 15 12.19 2.04 6.51
N LEU A 16 10.87 2.00 6.30
CA LEU A 16 10.18 2.92 5.39
C LEU A 16 10.22 4.37 5.92
N LEU A 17 10.43 5.31 5.00
CA LEU A 17 10.31 6.74 5.27
C LEU A 17 8.83 7.16 5.32
N ASP A 18 8.53 8.29 5.97
CA ASP A 18 7.18 8.91 5.96
C ASP A 18 6.69 9.20 4.53
N GLU A 19 7.62 9.42 3.60
CA GLU A 19 7.35 9.59 2.17
C GLU A 19 8.22 8.61 1.36
N PHE A 20 7.57 7.82 0.51
CA PHE A 20 8.22 6.87 -0.38
C PHE A 20 7.47 6.81 -1.71
N GLY A 21 8.20 6.44 -2.77
CA GLY A 21 7.61 6.19 -4.08
C GLY A 21 6.99 4.80 -4.14
N LEU A 22 5.93 4.64 -4.93
CA LEU A 22 5.38 3.33 -5.29
C LEU A 22 5.88 2.95 -6.68
N MET A 23 6.44 1.74 -6.80
CA MET A 23 6.86 1.16 -8.07
C MET A 23 6.03 -0.08 -8.36
N LEU A 24 5.43 -0.14 -9.55
CA LEU A 24 4.70 -1.28 -10.05
C LEU A 24 5.58 -2.05 -11.03
N ASP A 25 5.69 -3.36 -10.83
CA ASP A 25 6.36 -4.26 -11.77
C ASP A 25 5.47 -5.44 -12.13
N GLY A 26 5.59 -5.90 -13.37
CA GLY A 26 4.83 -7.03 -13.90
C GLY A 26 5.75 -8.23 -14.10
N TRP A 27 5.43 -9.36 -13.47
CA TRP A 27 6.14 -10.62 -13.68
C TRP A 27 5.21 -11.64 -14.31
N SER A 28 5.73 -12.51 -15.18
CA SER A 28 4.97 -13.64 -15.73
C SER A 28 5.70 -14.94 -15.48
N ASP A 29 5.01 -15.93 -14.91
CA ASP A 29 5.48 -17.31 -14.83
C ASP A 29 4.52 -18.21 -15.59
N ALA A 30 5.01 -18.83 -16.67
CA ALA A 30 4.18 -19.54 -17.65
C ALA A 30 2.97 -18.71 -18.14
N SER A 31 1.75 -19.10 -17.77
CA SER A 31 0.50 -18.42 -18.14
C SER A 31 -0.04 -17.49 -17.05
N GLU A 32 0.61 -17.45 -15.88
CA GLU A 32 0.19 -16.61 -14.77
C GLU A 32 0.95 -15.29 -14.78
N HIS A 33 0.18 -14.20 -14.81
CA HIS A 33 0.71 -12.85 -14.71
C HIS A 33 0.55 -12.36 -13.28
N TYR A 34 1.55 -11.69 -12.77
CA TYR A 34 1.59 -11.14 -11.43
C TYR A 34 1.88 -9.66 -11.52
N VAL A 35 1.22 -8.88 -10.67
CA VAL A 35 1.61 -7.50 -10.37
C VAL A 35 2.25 -7.47 -8.99
N ALA A 36 3.41 -6.85 -8.91
CA ALA A 36 4.11 -6.58 -7.67
C ALA A 36 4.11 -5.07 -7.39
N VAL A 37 3.83 -4.71 -6.14
CA VAL A 37 3.89 -3.34 -5.63
C VAL A 37 5.10 -3.24 -4.72
N PHE A 38 6.03 -2.34 -5.05
CA PHE A 38 7.21 -2.06 -4.25
C PHE A 38 7.14 -0.65 -3.65
N ALA A 39 7.62 -0.51 -2.41
CA ALA A 39 8.09 0.76 -1.91
C ALA A 39 9.48 1.04 -2.49
N TRP A 40 9.68 2.25 -2.98
CA TRP A 40 10.96 2.78 -3.41
C TRP A 40 11.31 3.99 -2.55
N TYR A 41 12.47 3.96 -1.91
CA TYR A 41 12.89 5.01 -0.97
C TYR A 41 14.41 5.09 -0.92
N GLU A 42 14.95 6.25 -0.52
CA GLU A 42 16.40 6.53 -0.54
C GLU A 42 16.92 6.99 0.83
N PRO A 43 16.99 6.12 1.84
CA PRO A 43 17.58 6.48 3.12
C PRO A 43 19.07 6.75 2.92
N ASP A 44 19.54 7.90 3.42
CA ASP A 44 20.92 8.35 3.30
C ASP A 44 21.46 8.40 1.84
N GLY A 45 20.57 8.61 0.87
CA GLY A 45 20.93 8.68 -0.55
C GLY A 45 21.23 7.33 -1.21
N VAL A 46 20.88 6.21 -0.56
CA VAL A 46 21.01 4.86 -1.12
C VAL A 46 19.64 4.34 -1.51
N ALA A 47 19.40 4.13 -2.81
CA ALA A 47 18.13 3.59 -3.28
C ALA A 47 17.88 2.17 -2.76
N LYS A 48 16.70 1.97 -2.17
CA LYS A 48 16.19 0.69 -1.68
C LYS A 48 14.82 0.40 -2.25
N THR A 49 14.50 -0.89 -2.33
CA THR A 49 13.17 -1.37 -2.72
C THR A 49 12.68 -2.42 -1.72
N GLY A 50 11.41 -2.34 -1.33
CA GLY A 50 10.75 -3.32 -0.48
C GLY A 50 9.46 -3.80 -1.12
N LEU A 51 9.29 -5.12 -1.29
CA LEU A 51 8.04 -5.68 -1.81
C LEU A 51 6.94 -5.53 -0.77
N LEU A 52 5.88 -4.79 -1.10
CA LEU A 52 4.73 -4.55 -0.22
C LEU A 52 3.61 -5.56 -0.48
N SER A 53 3.37 -5.89 -1.75
CA SER A 53 2.31 -6.80 -2.15
C SER A 53 2.60 -7.43 -3.49
N MET A 54 2.09 -8.64 -3.69
CA MET A 54 2.11 -9.34 -4.97
C MET A 54 0.79 -10.08 -5.12
N ALA A 55 0.15 -9.95 -6.28
CA ALA A 55 -1.09 -10.64 -6.57
C ALA A 55 -1.10 -11.18 -8.01
N PRO A 56 -1.64 -12.39 -8.23
CA PRO A 56 -1.92 -12.88 -9.57
C PRO A 56 -3.01 -12.02 -10.22
N ILE A 57 -2.87 -11.79 -11.52
CA ILE A 57 -3.83 -11.08 -12.35
C ILE A 57 -4.68 -12.12 -13.09
N ILE A 58 -6.00 -12.00 -13.02
CA ILE A 58 -6.91 -12.83 -13.81
C ILE A 58 -6.85 -12.30 -15.23
N ASN A 59 -6.18 -13.04 -16.11
CA ASN A 59 -5.91 -12.57 -17.46
C ASN A 59 -7.16 -12.74 -18.35
N GLU A 60 -8.05 -11.75 -18.34
CA GLU A 60 -9.17 -11.71 -19.30
C GLU A 60 -8.65 -11.20 -20.66
N PRO A 61 -9.13 -11.75 -21.79
CA PRO A 61 -8.58 -11.47 -23.12
C PRO A 61 -8.72 -9.99 -23.56
N GLU A 62 -9.50 -9.18 -22.85
CA GLU A 62 -9.71 -7.76 -23.10
C GLU A 62 -8.96 -6.85 -22.10
N GLU A 63 -8.32 -7.41 -21.07
CA GLU A 63 -7.60 -6.61 -20.07
C GLU A 63 -6.20 -6.22 -20.55
N ASP A 64 -5.99 -4.92 -20.77
CA ASP A 64 -4.66 -4.36 -21.00
C ASP A 64 -3.90 -4.36 -19.66
N LEU A 65 -3.04 -5.38 -19.46
CA LEU A 65 -2.09 -5.55 -18.33
C LEU A 65 -1.02 -4.44 -18.26
N SER A 66 -1.30 -3.26 -18.81
CA SER A 66 -0.40 -2.15 -18.81
C SER A 66 -0.25 -1.56 -17.41
N ALA A 67 0.93 -0.98 -17.15
CA ALA A 67 1.20 -0.27 -15.91
C ALA A 67 0.18 0.84 -15.60
N ARG A 68 -0.49 1.40 -16.63
CA ARG A 68 -1.53 2.41 -16.45
C ARG A 68 -2.78 1.84 -15.80
N THR A 69 -3.29 0.72 -16.31
CA THR A 69 -4.45 0.03 -15.74
C THR A 69 -4.19 -0.34 -14.28
N HIS A 70 -3.01 -0.89 -13.99
CA HIS A 70 -2.61 -1.23 -12.62
C HIS A 70 -2.52 0.00 -11.70
N ARG A 71 -1.97 1.12 -12.19
CA ARG A 71 -1.93 2.38 -11.44
C ARG A 71 -3.33 2.89 -11.12
N ASP A 72 -4.25 2.84 -12.07
CA ASP A 72 -5.61 3.39 -11.89
C ASP A 72 -6.41 2.56 -10.88
N VAL A 73 -6.25 1.23 -10.87
CA VAL A 73 -6.81 0.35 -9.83
C VAL A 73 -6.23 0.69 -8.46
N LEU A 74 -4.90 0.82 -8.35
CA LEU A 74 -4.23 1.15 -7.09
C LEU A 74 -4.67 2.53 -6.58
N ALA A 75 -4.79 3.53 -7.46
CA ALA A 75 -5.29 4.85 -7.12
C ALA A 75 -6.73 4.81 -6.61
N GLY A 76 -7.62 4.03 -7.26
CA GLY A 76 -9.00 3.85 -6.81
C GLY A 76 -9.09 3.20 -5.42
N MET A 77 -8.26 2.19 -5.14
CA MET A 77 -8.18 1.57 -3.80
C MET A 77 -7.68 2.55 -2.75
N LEU A 78 -6.57 3.24 -3.03
CA LEU A 78 -5.99 4.26 -2.16
C LEU A 78 -7.02 5.35 -1.83
N GLU A 79 -7.69 5.90 -2.85
CA GLU A 79 -8.72 6.91 -2.66
C GLU A 79 -9.91 6.42 -1.83
N HIS A 80 -10.34 5.18 -2.03
CA HIS A 80 -11.50 4.63 -1.33
C HIS A 80 -11.19 4.31 0.14
N ASP A 81 -10.04 3.67 0.40
CA ASP A 81 -9.70 3.14 1.72
C ASP A 81 -9.06 4.20 2.62
N PHE A 82 -8.18 5.06 2.08
CA PHE A 82 -7.55 6.12 2.89
C PHE A 82 -8.51 7.27 3.18
N ARG A 83 -9.43 7.62 2.26
CA ARG A 83 -10.48 8.62 2.53
C ARG A 83 -11.41 8.16 3.66
N LYS A 84 -11.74 6.87 3.70
CA LYS A 84 -12.56 6.29 4.77
C LYS A 84 -11.83 6.31 6.10
N GLN A 85 -10.54 5.96 6.14
CA GLN A 85 -9.78 5.98 7.38
C GLN A 85 -9.59 7.41 7.93
N ALA A 86 -9.24 8.37 7.08
CA ALA A 86 -9.14 9.77 7.45
C ALA A 86 -10.47 10.35 7.96
N SER A 87 -11.60 9.94 7.38
CA SER A 87 -12.94 10.34 7.86
C SER A 87 -13.28 9.76 9.24
N ARG A 88 -12.87 8.51 9.53
CA ARG A 88 -13.08 7.86 10.84
C ARG A 88 -12.22 8.47 11.93
N ASP A 89 -10.98 8.82 11.61
CA ASP A 89 -10.04 9.43 12.57
C ASP A 89 -10.45 10.89 12.89
N HIS A 90 -11.02 11.61 11.91
CA HIS A 90 -11.62 12.93 12.13
C HIS A 90 -12.85 12.87 13.05
N ASP A 91 -13.70 11.86 12.87
CA ASP A 91 -14.91 11.67 13.68
C ASP A 91 -14.52 11.27 15.11
N ALA A 92 -13.64 10.28 15.28
CA ALA A 92 -13.12 9.82 16.58
C ALA A 92 -12.42 10.94 17.39
N SER A 93 -11.66 11.81 16.72
CA SER A 93 -11.01 13.00 17.33
C SER A 93 -12.01 14.07 17.79
N SER A 94 -13.20 14.13 17.16
CA SER A 94 -14.27 15.06 17.53
C SER A 94 -15.05 14.58 18.75
N ILE A 95 -15.22 13.26 18.94
CA ILE A 95 -15.95 12.69 20.09
C ILE A 95 -15.16 12.80 21.40
N GLY A 96 -13.81 12.74 21.35
CA GLY A 96 -12.95 12.84 22.53
C GLY A 96 -12.84 14.23 23.15
N ARG A 97 -13.33 15.29 22.48
CA ARG A 97 -13.12 16.68 22.89
C ARG A 97 -14.25 17.28 23.73
N LEU A 98 -15.33 16.53 23.97
CA LEU A 98 -16.55 17.01 24.64
C LEU A 98 -16.81 16.37 26.02
N ARG A 99 -15.79 16.13 26.85
CA ARG A 99 -16.01 15.88 28.30
C ARG A 99 -14.86 16.40 29.17
N LYS A 100 -14.97 17.66 29.59
CA LYS A 100 -14.52 18.09 30.92
C LYS A 100 -15.65 18.88 31.57
N PRO A 101 -16.30 18.38 32.63
CA PRO A 101 -17.11 19.24 33.48
C PRO A 101 -16.18 20.13 34.31
N SER A 102 -16.52 21.41 34.34
CA SER A 102 -15.91 22.45 35.18
C SER A 102 -16.25 22.25 36.66
N SER A 103 -15.21 22.33 37.49
CA SER A 103 -15.14 22.46 38.96
C SER A 103 -15.92 21.51 39.85
#